data_AF-A0A918PGA0-F1
#
_entry.id   AF-A0A918PGA0-F1
#
_cell.length_a   1.000
_cell.length_b   1.000
_cell.length_c   1.000
_cell.angle_alpha   90.00
_cell.angle_beta   90.00
_cell.angle_gamma   90.00
#
_symmetry.space_group_name_H-M   'P 1'
#
loop_
_entity.id
_entity.type
_entity.pdbx_description
1 polymer ?
#
loop_
_entity_poly.entity_id
_entity_poly.type
_entity_poly.pdbx_seq_one_letter_code
_entity_poly.pdbx_strand_id
1 'polypeptide(L)'
;MSTPNYPLALALAAAGWSNHETARRLNACASHAGYRGIAVDHTRVGRWIRRGERPRPPIPALLAELLSEHLGQLHTPEELRLTQNRPLRINLEHTEHRSLATAAAAANLRPEEFVRALIRAAVQRPGIEQPDG
;
A
#
# COMPACT_ATOMS: atom_id res chain seq x y z
N MET A 1 18.31 8.18 8.21
CA MET A 1 17.34 9.28 8.10
C MET A 1 16.00 8.67 7.68
N SER A 2 14.98 8.73 8.52
CA SER A 2 13.66 8.18 8.21
C SER A 2 12.89 9.13 7.29
N THR A 3 12.26 8.61 6.22
CA THR A 3 11.47 9.42 5.30
C THR A 3 10.07 9.68 5.89
N PRO A 4 9.59 10.93 5.91
CA PRO A 4 8.21 11.23 6.33
C PRO A 4 7.17 10.51 5.46
N ASN A 5 6.05 10.12 6.07
CA ASN A 5 4.90 9.53 5.40
C ASN A 5 3.92 10.61 4.94
N TYR A 6 4.22 11.23 3.79
CA TYR A 6 3.36 12.24 3.17
C TYR A 6 1.97 11.73 2.78
N PRO A 7 1.79 10.51 2.22
CA PRO A 7 0.46 9.99 1.91
C PRO A 7 -0.48 9.94 3.12
N LEU A 8 0.01 9.47 4.27
CA LEU A 8 -0.77 9.47 5.50
C LEU A 8 -1.10 10.90 5.96
N ALA A 9 -0.13 11.81 5.91
CA ALA A 9 -0.35 13.20 6.30
C ALA A 9 -1.45 13.87 5.45
N LEU A 10 -1.45 13.62 4.14
CA LEU A 10 -2.45 14.14 3.22
C LEU A 10 -3.83 13.54 3.48
N ALA A 11 -3.92 12.22 3.71
CA ALA A 11 -5.19 11.58 4.01
C ALA A 11 -5.82 12.10 5.32
N LEU A 12 -5.02 12.29 6.37
CA LEU A 12 -5.49 12.86 7.62
C LEU A 12 -5.90 14.34 7.47
N ALA A 13 -5.17 15.11 6.66
CA ALA A 13 -5.53 16.49 6.36
C ALA A 13 -6.84 16.59 5.56
N ALA A 14 -7.04 15.72 4.57
CA ALA A 14 -8.28 15.62 3.79
C ALA A 14 -9.47 15.23 4.69
N ALA A 15 -9.24 14.37 5.68
CA ALA A 15 -10.23 14.01 6.70
C ALA A 15 -10.48 15.11 7.74
N GLY A 16 -9.64 16.15 7.79
CA GLY A 16 -9.68 17.18 8.84
C GLY A 16 -9.31 16.65 10.23
N TRP A 17 -8.55 15.54 10.32
CA TRP A 17 -8.21 14.91 11.59
C TRP A 17 -6.85 15.36 12.10
N SER A 18 -6.82 15.83 13.35
CA SER A 18 -5.57 16.01 14.08
C SER A 18 -4.98 14.67 14.52
N ASN A 19 -3.72 14.65 14.95
CA ASN A 19 -3.11 13.43 15.52
C ASN A 19 -3.89 12.93 16.74
N HIS A 20 -4.45 13.84 17.54
CA HIS A 20 -5.25 13.49 18.71
C HIS A 20 -6.59 12.89 18.30
N GLU A 21 -7.25 13.47 17.30
CA GLU A 21 -8.52 12.96 16.79
C GLU A 21 -8.34 11.59 16.13
N THR A 22 -7.26 11.42 15.37
CA THR A 22 -6.89 10.15 14.75
C THR A 22 -6.72 9.06 15.82
N ALA A 23 -5.98 9.36 16.89
CA ALA A 23 -5.79 8.43 18.00
C ALA A 23 -7.12 8.08 18.69
N ARG A 24 -7.98 9.08 18.94
CA ARG A 24 -9.31 8.90 19.54
C ARG A 24 -10.18 7.97 18.70
N ARG A 25 -10.33 8.25 17.41
CA ARG A 25 -11.15 7.44 16.48
C ARG A 25 -10.62 6.04 16.31
N LEU A 26 -9.31 5.89 16.18
CA LEU A 26 -8.66 4.59 16.04
C LEU A 26 -8.85 3.72 17.28
N ASN A 27 -8.68 4.27 18.49
CA ASN A 27 -8.91 3.52 19.73
C ASN A 27 -10.39 3.16 19.91
N ALA A 28 -11.31 4.07 19.54
CA ALA A 28 -12.74 3.79 19.56
C ALA A 28 -13.07 2.64 18.60
N CYS A 29 -12.62 2.70 17.34
CA CYS A 29 -12.79 1.65 16.35
C CYS A 29 -12.19 0.31 16.82
N ALA A 30 -10.96 0.33 17.32
CA ALA A 30 -10.31 -0.85 17.87
C ALA A 30 -11.12 -1.50 19.02
N SER A 31 -11.68 -0.69 19.91
CA SER A 31 -12.55 -1.18 20.99
C SER A 31 -13.85 -1.79 20.46
N HIS A 32 -14.47 -1.18 19.46
CA HIS A 32 -15.69 -1.71 18.83
C HIS A 32 -15.41 -3.03 18.10
N ALA A 33 -14.24 -3.14 17.45
CA ALA A 33 -13.77 -4.37 16.81
C ALA A 33 -13.25 -5.44 17.80
N GLY A 34 -13.32 -5.20 19.12
CA GLY A 34 -12.95 -6.17 20.15
C GLY A 34 -11.46 -6.21 20.52
N TYR A 35 -10.63 -5.31 19.99
CA TYR A 35 -9.20 -5.26 20.30
C TYR A 35 -8.91 -4.49 21.60
N ARG A 36 -8.81 -5.21 22.72
CA ARG A 36 -8.59 -4.61 24.05
C ARG A 36 -7.14 -4.17 24.36
N GLY A 37 -6.18 -4.54 23.52
CA GLY A 37 -4.75 -4.23 23.70
C GLY A 37 -4.24 -3.03 22.89
N ILE A 38 -5.13 -2.35 22.14
CA ILE A 38 -4.75 -1.26 21.26
C ILE A 38 -4.98 0.07 21.97
N ALA A 39 -3.87 0.72 22.33
CA ALA A 39 -3.86 2.09 22.82
C ALA A 39 -2.84 2.89 21.99
N VAL A 40 -3.37 3.71 21.09
CA VAL A 40 -2.59 4.64 20.27
C VAL A 40 -2.75 6.05 20.84
N ASP A 41 -1.65 6.77 20.94
CA ASP A 41 -1.64 8.19 21.31
C ASP A 41 -1.26 9.07 20.11
N HIS A 42 -1.48 10.37 20.24
CA HIS A 42 -1.19 11.37 19.21
C HIS A 42 0.32 11.44 18.87
N THR A 43 1.20 11.03 19.80
CA THR A 43 2.64 11.02 19.58
C THR A 43 3.03 9.88 18.64
N ARG A 44 2.44 8.69 18.79
CA ARG A 44 2.59 7.56 17.86
C ARG A 44 2.10 7.92 16.46
N VAL A 45 0.93 8.55 16.35
CA VAL A 45 0.42 9.06 15.06
C VAL A 45 1.42 10.06 14.45
N GLY A 46 1.94 10.98 15.26
CA GLY A 46 2.97 11.92 14.83
C GLY A 46 4.27 11.24 14.36
N ARG A 47 4.66 10.11 14.97
CA ARG A 47 5.83 9.32 14.53
C ARG A 47 5.57 8.59 13.21
N TRP A 48 4.37 8.08 12.95
CA TRP A 48 4.03 7.47 11.67
C TRP A 48 4.16 8.47 10.53
N ILE A 49 3.76 9.72 10.78
CA ILE A 49 3.86 10.81 9.79
C ILE A 49 5.31 11.32 9.66
N ARG A 50 5.93 11.75 10.76
CA ARG A 50 7.22 12.46 10.71
C ARG A 50 8.41 11.53 10.50
N ARG A 51 8.35 10.32 11.04
CA ARG A 51 9.45 9.33 11.00
C ARG A 51 9.15 8.16 10.08
N GLY A 52 7.97 8.10 9.45
CA GLY A 52 7.58 6.96 8.63
C GLY A 52 7.51 5.66 9.42
N GLU A 53 7.32 5.72 10.74
CA GLU A 53 7.16 4.52 11.56
C GLU A 53 5.91 3.76 11.12
N ARG A 54 6.02 2.44 10.98
CA ARG A 54 4.92 1.59 10.55
C ARG A 54 4.29 0.91 11.76
N PRO A 55 3.00 1.14 12.05
CA PRO A 55 2.35 0.45 13.15
C PRO A 55 2.18 -1.04 12.85
N ARG A 56 2.15 -1.86 13.90
CA ARG A 56 1.90 -3.31 13.78
C ARG A 56 0.41 -3.58 13.51
N PRO A 57 0.07 -4.70 12.84
CA PRO A 57 -1.32 -5.17 12.76
C PRO A 57 -1.99 -5.23 14.13
N PRO A 58 -3.29 -4.88 14.23
CA PRO A 58 -4.23 -4.58 13.15
C PRO A 58 -4.34 -3.08 12.80
N ILE A 59 -3.54 -2.21 13.42
CA ILE A 59 -3.66 -0.74 13.30
C ILE A 59 -3.68 -0.23 11.84
N PRO A 60 -2.78 -0.67 10.94
CA PRO A 60 -2.81 -0.22 9.55
C PRO A 60 -4.16 -0.44 8.86
N ALA A 61 -4.80 -1.59 9.10
CA ALA A 61 -6.07 -1.94 8.49
C ALA A 61 -7.22 -1.08 9.04
N LEU A 62 -7.30 -0.97 10.37
CA LEU A 62 -8.33 -0.15 11.02
C LEU A 62 -8.26 1.33 10.62
N LEU A 63 -7.05 1.87 10.50
CA LEU A 63 -6.87 3.27 10.09
C LEU A 63 -7.26 3.49 8.62
N ALA A 64 -6.93 2.54 7.74
CA ALA A 64 -7.32 2.58 6.34
C ALA A 64 -8.83 2.49 6.18
N GLU A 65 -9.49 1.60 6.92
CA GLU A 65 -10.95 1.45 6.95
C GLU A 65 -11.65 2.73 7.44
N LEU A 66 -11.18 3.30 8.56
CA LEU A 66 -11.71 4.55 9.10
C LEU A 66 -11.61 5.72 8.12
N LEU A 67 -10.47 5.86 7.45
CA LEU A 67 -10.29 6.90 6.43
C LEU A 67 -11.16 6.63 5.21
N SER A 68 -11.32 5.37 4.82
CA SER A 68 -12.16 5.00 3.68
C SER A 68 -13.62 5.35 3.90
N GLU A 69 -14.14 5.00 5.08
CA GLU A 69 -15.49 5.32 5.49
C GLU A 69 -15.71 6.83 5.57
N HIS A 70 -14.75 7.58 6.12
CA HIS A 70 -14.90 9.02 6.31
C HIS A 70 -14.78 9.84 5.02
N LEU A 71 -13.89 9.43 4.11
CA LEU A 71 -13.63 10.13 2.86
C LEU A 71 -14.51 9.64 1.70
N GLY A 72 -15.24 8.53 1.89
CA GLY A 72 -16.06 7.92 0.83
C GLY A 72 -15.25 7.32 -0.33
N GLN A 73 -13.95 7.08 -0.13
CA GLN A 73 -13.04 6.50 -1.11
C GLN A 73 -12.27 5.37 -0.47
N LEU A 74 -12.13 4.24 -1.17
CA LEU A 74 -11.33 3.13 -0.67
C LEU A 74 -9.86 3.55 -0.53
N HIS A 75 -9.34 3.42 0.69
CA HIS A 75 -7.94 3.60 1.03
C HIS A 75 -7.36 2.29 1.56
N THR A 76 -6.17 1.95 1.10
CA THR A 76 -5.44 0.76 1.57
C THR A 76 -4.29 1.11 2.51
N PRO A 77 -3.89 0.21 3.43
CA PRO A 77 -2.71 0.41 4.27
C PRO A 77 -1.43 0.67 3.46
N GLU A 78 -1.31 0.08 2.27
CA GLU A 78 -0.20 0.24 1.34
C GLU A 78 -0.15 1.65 0.73
N GLU A 79 -1.30 2.16 0.28
CA GLU A 79 -1.45 3.54 -0.24
C GLU A 79 -1.09 4.57 0.83
N LEU A 80 -1.55 4.35 2.05
CA LEU A 80 -1.21 5.17 3.22
C LEU A 80 0.22 4.93 3.73
N ARG A 81 0.99 4.04 3.09
CA ARG A 81 2.36 3.63 3.45
C ARG A 81 2.52 3.16 4.90
N LEU A 82 1.44 2.67 5.51
CA LEU A 82 1.41 2.12 6.86
C LEU A 82 1.95 0.69 6.91
N THR A 83 1.88 -0.05 5.80
CA THR A 83 2.48 -1.37 5.62
C THR A 83 3.69 -1.29 4.69
N GLN A 84 4.50 -2.35 4.68
CA GLN A 84 5.47 -2.51 3.60
C GLN A 84 4.69 -2.88 2.33
N ASN A 85 4.99 -2.24 1.20
CA ASN A 85 4.56 -2.76 -0.09
C ASN A 85 5.22 -4.13 -0.27
N ARG A 86 4.49 -5.21 0.03
CA ARG A 86 4.99 -6.56 -0.12
C ARG A 86 5.00 -6.84 -1.62
N PRO A 87 6.16 -7.03 -2.25
CA PRO A 87 6.19 -7.36 -3.66
C PRO A 87 5.38 -8.64 -3.88
N LEU A 88 4.48 -8.62 -4.86
CA LEU A 88 3.80 -9.82 -5.33
C LEU A 88 4.89 -10.83 -5.71
N ARG A 89 4.93 -11.95 -5.00
CA ARG A 89 5.84 -13.05 -5.29
C ARG A 89 5.11 -14.04 -6.19
N ILE A 90 5.60 -14.18 -7.40
CA ILE A 90 5.15 -15.20 -8.34
C ILE A 90 6.19 -16.31 -8.28
N ASN A 91 5.77 -17.50 -7.84
CA ASN A 91 6.62 -18.68 -7.97
C ASN A 91 6.56 -19.13 -9.43
N LEU A 92 7.74 -19.37 -10.00
CA LEU A 92 7.87 -19.91 -11.34
C LEU A 92 8.39 -21.34 -11.22
N GLU A 93 7.75 -22.25 -11.93
CA GLU A 93 8.28 -23.58 -12.13
C GLU A 93 9.62 -23.52 -12.89
N HIS A 94 10.43 -24.57 -12.80
CA HIS A 94 11.77 -24.58 -13.41
C HIS A 94 11.72 -24.31 -14.93
N THR A 95 10.69 -24.81 -15.62
CA THR A 95 10.46 -24.60 -17.06
C THR A 95 10.05 -23.16 -17.39
N GLU A 96 9.21 -22.54 -16.55
CA GLU A 96 8.80 -21.15 -16.68
C GLU A 96 9.98 -20.21 -16.43
N HIS A 97 10.76 -20.48 -15.39
CA HIS A 97 11.97 -19.72 -15.08
C HIS A 97 12.97 -19.77 -16.23
N ARG A 98 13.19 -20.96 -16.83
CA ARG A 98 14.09 -21.10 -17.98
C ARG A 98 13.57 -20.32 -19.19
N SER A 99 12.29 -20.45 -19.52
CA SER A 99 11.66 -19.72 -20.64
C SER A 99 11.80 -18.22 -20.46
N LEU A 100 11.57 -17.71 -19.25
CA LEU A 100 11.76 -16.31 -18.91
C LEU A 100 13.23 -15.88 -19.10
N ALA A 101 14.18 -16.67 -18.61
CA ALA A 101 15.60 -16.37 -18.75
C ALA A 101 16.03 -16.34 -20.22
N THR A 102 15.53 -17.26 -21.05
CA THR A 102 15.77 -17.27 -22.49
C THR A 102 15.21 -16.02 -23.17
N ALA A 103 13.97 -15.64 -22.86
CA ALA A 103 13.35 -14.44 -23.42
C ALA A 103 14.09 -13.15 -23.00
N ALA A 104 14.50 -13.07 -21.74
CA ALA A 104 15.27 -11.94 -21.22
C ALA A 104 16.67 -11.84 -21.88
N ALA A 105 17.35 -12.98 -22.06
CA ALA A 105 18.63 -13.04 -22.76
C ALA A 105 18.52 -12.58 -24.22
N ALA A 106 17.46 -12.99 -24.93
CA ALA A 106 17.20 -12.52 -26.30
C ALA A 106 16.99 -10.99 -26.38
N ALA A 107 16.50 -10.38 -25.30
CA ALA A 107 16.35 -8.93 -25.16
C ALA A 107 17.59 -8.23 -24.58
N ASN A 108 18.68 -8.95 -24.26
CA ASN A 108 19.85 -8.44 -23.55
C ASN A 108 19.52 -7.78 -22.19
N LEU A 109 18.52 -8.31 -21.49
CA LEU A 109 18.06 -7.83 -20.19
C LEU A 109 18.24 -8.90 -19.12
N ARG A 110 18.31 -8.48 -17.85
CA ARG A 110 18.14 -9.42 -16.74
C ARG A 110 16.68 -9.91 -16.69
N PRO A 111 16.41 -11.15 -16.24
CA PRO A 111 15.05 -11.68 -16.14
C PRO A 111 14.08 -10.73 -15.40
N GLU A 112 14.51 -10.10 -14.31
CA GLU A 112 13.67 -9.20 -13.53
C GLU A 112 13.32 -7.90 -14.27
N GLU A 113 14.27 -7.37 -15.05
CA GLU A 113 14.09 -6.17 -15.85
C GLU A 113 13.15 -6.44 -17.03
N PHE A 114 13.30 -7.60 -17.65
CA PHE A 114 12.43 -8.07 -18.71
C PHE A 114 10.97 -8.21 -18.22
N VAL A 115 10.74 -8.87 -17.08
CA VAL A 115 9.39 -8.96 -16.48
C VAL A 115 8.82 -7.57 -16.18
N ARG A 116 9.63 -6.68 -15.60
CA ARG A 116 9.18 -5.32 -15.28
C ARG A 116 8.79 -4.53 -16.53
N ALA A 117 9.55 -4.68 -17.61
CA ALA A 117 9.25 -4.06 -18.90
C ALA A 117 7.94 -4.63 -19.50
N LEU A 118 7.75 -5.96 -19.45
CA LEU A 118 6.52 -6.61 -19.90
C LEU A 118 5.28 -6.13 -19.14
N ILE A 119 5.33 -6.12 -17.80
CA ILE A 119 4.21 -5.65 -16.97
C ILE A 119 3.90 -4.18 -17.30
N ARG A 120 4.92 -3.33 -17.42
CA ARG A 120 4.73 -1.92 -17.75
C ARG A 120 4.10 -1.74 -19.14
N ALA A 121 4.57 -2.47 -20.13
CA ALA A 121 4.01 -2.44 -21.48
C ALA A 121 2.56 -2.93 -21.50
N ALA A 122 2.23 -3.97 -20.73
CA ALA A 122 0.87 -4.47 -20.60
C ALA A 122 -0.08 -3.44 -19.96
N VAL A 123 0.37 -2.74 -18.92
CA VAL A 123 -0.42 -1.69 -18.24
C VAL A 123 -0.59 -0.43 -19.10
N GLN A 124 0.40 -0.09 -19.93
CA GLN A 124 0.38 1.10 -20.77
C GLN A 124 -0.36 0.93 -22.11
N ARG A 125 -0.80 -0.29 -22.47
CA ARG A 125 -1.62 -0.49 -23.67
C ARG A 125 -3.05 -0.01 -23.40
N PRO A 126 -3.53 1.07 -24.04
CA PRO A 126 -4.94 1.41 -23.99
C PRO A 126 -5.74 0.25 -24.60
N GLY A 127 -6.95 0.04 -24.06
CA GLY A 127 -7.83 -1.09 -24.40
C GLY A 127 -7.88 -1.33 -25.91
N ILE A 128 -7.87 -2.61 -26.27
CA ILE A 128 -8.10 -3.08 -27.63
C ILE A 128 -9.47 -2.53 -28.05
N GLU A 129 -9.51 -1.40 -28.76
CA GLU A 129 -10.70 -1.01 -29.51
C GLU A 129 -10.96 -2.17 -30.47
N GLN A 130 -12.01 -2.94 -30.16
CA GLN A 130 -12.54 -3.92 -31.08
C GLN A 130 -13.01 -3.15 -32.31
N PRO A 131 -12.56 -3.50 -33.53
CA PRO A 131 -13.13 -2.91 -34.71
C PRO A 131 -14.58 -3.41 -34.82
N ASP A 132 -15.54 -2.48 -34.68
CA ASP A 132 -16.93 -2.71 -35.06
C ASP A 132 -16.97 -3.10 -36.54
N GLY A 133 -17.72 -4.17 -36.82
CA GLY A 133 -17.81 -4.83 -38.13
C GLY A 133 -18.64 -4.10 -39.17
#